data_AF-A0A7V3NNC8-F1
#
_entry.id   AF-A0A7V3NNC8-F1
#
_cell.length_a   1.000
_cell.length_b   1.000
_cell.length_c   1.000
_cell.angle_alpha   90.00
_cell.angle_beta   90.00
_cell.angle_gamma   90.00
#
_symmetry.space_group_name_H-M   'P 1'
#
loop_
_entity.id
_entity.type
_entity.pdbx_description
1 polymer ?
#
loop_
_entity_poly.entity_id
_entity_poly.type
_entity_poly.pdbx_seq_one_letter_code
_entity_poly.pdbx_strand_id
1 'polypeptide(L)'
;MMTLSKPESLDRLLEKFFRQHGQEQRFKELKVFDAWNEAVGEQISRNAQPVSVNQGRLVVSVRNSIWLQELGFSRQKLKNKLNRILGKGVIKDISFRIGQIADAESVEKISQAPSKPLSPELEQKINNLLISIEDPELRAELKSLILVISQK
;
A
#
# COMPACT_ATOMS: atom_id res chain seq x y z
N MET A 1 6.61 -26.66 16.37
CA MET A 1 7.54 -26.27 15.28
C MET A 1 6.74 -26.20 13.98
N MET A 2 6.36 -25.01 13.52
CA MET A 2 5.88 -24.79 12.15
C MET A 2 6.40 -23.42 11.73
N THR A 3 7.46 -23.46 10.92
CA THR A 3 8.17 -22.29 10.40
C THR A 3 7.29 -21.58 9.37
N LEU A 4 6.82 -20.38 9.72
CA LEU A 4 6.26 -19.42 8.77
C LEU A 4 7.35 -19.01 7.77
N SER A 5 7.48 -19.75 6.68
CA SER A 5 8.30 -19.38 5.54
C SER A 5 7.52 -18.39 4.67
N LYS A 6 7.93 -17.12 4.72
CA LYS A 6 7.91 -16.01 3.72
C LYS A 6 7.04 -16.12 2.43
N PRO A 7 6.72 -14.98 1.79
CA PRO A 7 5.40 -14.46 1.39
C PRO A 7 4.69 -15.16 0.20
N GLU A 8 5.27 -16.18 -0.42
CA GLU A 8 4.83 -16.64 -1.76
C GLU A 8 3.42 -17.23 -1.81
N SER A 9 2.96 -17.86 -0.72
CA SER A 9 1.60 -18.39 -0.64
C SER A 9 0.57 -17.26 -0.55
N LEU A 10 0.86 -16.19 0.21
CA LEU A 10 -0.05 -15.08 0.40
C LEU A 10 -0.13 -14.21 -0.86
N ASP A 11 1.01 -13.86 -1.45
CA ASP A 11 1.06 -13.10 -2.70
C ASP A 11 0.34 -13.82 -3.84
N ARG A 12 0.48 -15.15 -3.94
CA ARG A 12 -0.22 -15.95 -4.95
C ARG A 12 -1.72 -16.02 -4.73
N LEU A 13 -2.18 -16.16 -3.48
CA LEU A 13 -3.60 -16.18 -3.17
C LEU A 13 -4.25 -14.81 -3.42
N LEU A 14 -3.57 -13.73 -3.02
CA LEU A 14 -4.01 -12.36 -3.32
C LEU A 14 -4.02 -12.11 -4.83
N GLU A 15 -2.97 -12.52 -5.57
CA GLU A 15 -2.93 -12.37 -7.03
C GLU A 15 -4.10 -13.09 -7.71
N LYS A 16 -4.43 -14.31 -7.29
CA LYS A 16 -5.58 -15.07 -7.81
C LYS A 16 -6.91 -14.39 -7.49
N PHE A 17 -7.11 -13.96 -6.24
CA PHE A 17 -8.33 -13.28 -5.82
C PHE A 17 -8.55 -11.96 -6.57
N PHE A 18 -7.51 -11.12 -6.67
CA PHE A 18 -7.60 -9.85 -7.39
C PHE A 18 -7.81 -10.04 -8.90
N ARG A 19 -7.26 -11.10 -9.51
CA ARG A 19 -7.56 -11.46 -10.90
C ARG A 19 -9.01 -11.88 -11.11
N GLN A 20 -9.55 -12.72 -10.23
CA GLN A 20 -10.93 -13.21 -10.34
C GLN A 20 -11.99 -12.10 -10.21
N HIS A 21 -11.69 -11.04 -9.44
CA HIS A 21 -12.62 -9.92 -9.23
C HIS A 21 -12.31 -8.68 -10.08
N GLY A 22 -11.47 -8.79 -11.12
CA GLY A 22 -11.14 -7.65 -11.99
C GLY A 22 -10.36 -6.51 -11.32
N GLN A 23 -9.72 -6.79 -10.19
CA GLN A 23 -8.95 -5.84 -9.39
C GLN A 23 -7.42 -5.98 -9.59
N GLU A 24 -6.99 -6.52 -10.72
CA GLU A 24 -5.57 -6.66 -11.08
C GLU A 24 -4.78 -5.35 -10.97
N GLN A 25 -5.46 -4.22 -11.25
CA GLN A 25 -4.85 -2.90 -11.15
C GLN A 25 -4.45 -2.56 -9.71
N ARG A 26 -5.31 -2.86 -8.73
CA ARG A 26 -5.01 -2.64 -7.31
C ARG A 26 -3.83 -3.47 -6.84
N PHE A 27 -3.71 -4.70 -7.32
CA PHE A 27 -2.55 -5.54 -6.99
C PHE A 27 -1.25 -5.00 -7.58
N LYS A 28 -1.28 -4.48 -8.81
CA LYS A 28 -0.12 -3.78 -9.41
C LYS A 28 0.22 -2.51 -8.64
N GLU A 29 -0.78 -1.76 -8.18
CA GLU A 29 -0.58 -0.57 -7.34
C GLU A 29 0.16 -0.93 -6.05
N LEU A 30 -0.27 -1.97 -5.34
CA LEU A 30 0.39 -2.43 -4.12
C LEU A 30 1.88 -2.74 -4.34
N LYS A 31 2.21 -3.49 -5.40
CA LYS A 31 3.62 -3.78 -5.75
C LYS A 31 4.43 -2.52 -6.02
N VAL A 32 3.84 -1.52 -6.69
CA VAL A 32 4.50 -0.23 -6.94
C VAL A 32 4.69 0.56 -5.65
N PHE A 33 3.76 0.47 -4.71
CA PHE A 33 3.82 1.20 -3.44
C PHE A 33 4.88 0.60 -2.52
N ASP A 34 5.01 -0.72 -2.48
CA ASP A 34 6.10 -1.39 -1.75
C ASP A 34 7.46 -1.03 -2.35
N ALA A 35 7.59 -1.12 -3.68
CA ALA A 35 8.83 -0.74 -4.38
C ALA A 35 9.17 0.75 -4.21
N TRP A 36 8.17 1.62 -3.99
CA TRP A 36 8.41 3.04 -3.70
C TRP A 36 9.21 3.21 -2.42
N ASN A 37 8.77 2.60 -1.32
CA ASN A 37 9.44 2.74 -0.02
C ASN A 37 10.88 2.25 -0.08
N GLU A 38 11.14 1.14 -0.77
CA GLU A 38 12.50 0.63 -1.02
C GLU A 38 13.32 1.58 -1.92
N ALA A 39 12.69 2.17 -2.95
CA ALA A 39 13.36 3.07 -3.87
C ALA A 39 13.74 4.41 -3.22
N VAL A 40 12.88 5.00 -2.40
CA VAL A 40 13.11 6.36 -1.90
C VAL A 40 13.72 6.41 -0.49
N GLY A 41 13.57 5.34 0.28
CA GLY A 41 14.00 5.30 1.67
C GLY A 41 13.10 6.12 2.60
N GLU A 42 13.38 6.02 3.90
CA GLU A 42 12.47 6.47 4.95
C GLU A 42 12.14 7.97 4.89
N GLN A 43 13.15 8.83 4.75
CA GLN A 43 12.98 10.28 4.75
C GLN A 43 12.03 10.76 3.63
N ILE A 44 12.20 10.24 2.42
CA ILE A 44 11.37 10.62 1.28
C ILE A 44 9.99 9.98 1.42
N SER A 45 9.89 8.71 1.83
CA SER A 45 8.59 8.06 2.03
C SER A 45 7.70 8.80 3.04
N ARG A 46 8.27 9.38 4.11
CA ARG A 46 7.52 10.20 5.09
C ARG A 46 6.98 11.51 4.53
N ASN A 47 7.51 11.98 3.40
CA ASN A 47 7.20 13.28 2.81
C ASN A 47 6.66 13.19 1.38
N ALA A 48 6.64 12.00 0.79
CA ALA A 48 6.18 11.73 -0.55
C ALA A 48 5.66 10.29 -0.65
N GLN A 49 4.36 10.14 -0.94
CA GLN A 49 3.68 8.85 -1.02
C GLN A 49 3.02 8.67 -2.39
N PRO A 50 3.13 7.48 -3.00
CA PRO A 50 2.41 7.18 -4.23
C PRO A 50 0.91 7.17 -3.93
N VAL A 51 0.13 7.75 -4.84
CA VAL A 51 -1.33 7.85 -4.74
C VAL A 51 -1.99 6.87 -5.69
N SER A 52 -1.45 6.76 -6.89
CA SER A 52 -1.97 5.88 -7.92
C SER A 52 -0.92 5.61 -8.98
N VAL A 53 -1.04 4.47 -9.64
CA VAL A 53 -0.32 4.19 -10.87
C VAL A 53 -1.29 3.73 -11.94
N ASN A 54 -1.25 4.36 -13.11
CA ASN A 54 -2.06 3.96 -14.24
C ASN A 54 -1.26 4.03 -15.54
N GLN A 55 -1.29 2.95 -16.33
CA GLN A 55 -0.57 2.83 -17.61
C GLN A 55 0.92 3.23 -17.56
N GLY A 56 1.57 3.03 -16.40
CA GLY A 56 2.97 3.38 -16.15
C GLY A 56 3.22 4.84 -15.77
N ARG A 57 2.18 5.65 -15.58
CA ARG A 57 2.29 6.96 -14.94
C ARG A 57 2.05 6.81 -13.43
N LEU A 58 3.07 7.10 -12.63
CA LEU A 58 2.98 7.13 -11.17
C LEU A 58 2.64 8.55 -10.70
N VAL A 59 1.59 8.69 -9.90
CA VAL A 59 1.24 9.95 -9.25
C VAL A 59 1.67 9.88 -7.79
N VAL A 60 2.43 10.89 -7.36
CA VAL A 60 2.99 10.98 -6.01
C VAL A 60 2.50 12.26 -5.35
N SER A 61 1.92 12.11 -4.16
CA SER A 61 1.59 13.24 -3.29
C SER A 61 2.82 13.61 -2.47
N VAL A 62 3.16 14.90 -2.43
CA VAL A 62 4.28 15.44 -1.65
C VAL A 62 3.76 16.43 -0.61
N ARG A 63 4.46 16.52 0.54
CA ARG A 63 4.00 17.34 1.67
C ARG A 63 3.99 18.84 1.37
N ASN A 64 4.98 19.33 0.62
CA ASN A 64 5.14 20.75 0.31
C ASN A 64 5.91 20.98 -1.00
N SER A 65 6.05 22.25 -1.39
CA SER A 65 6.73 22.66 -2.62
C SER A 65 8.22 22.31 -2.66
N ILE A 66 8.90 22.23 -1.50
CA ILE A 66 10.32 21.88 -1.41
C ILE A 66 10.52 20.44 -1.92
N TRP A 67 9.70 19.50 -1.43
CA TRP A 67 9.74 18.12 -1.89
C TRP A 67 9.31 17.96 -3.35
N LEU A 68 8.36 18.78 -3.81
CA LEU A 68 7.96 18.79 -5.22
C LEU A 68 9.14 19.15 -6.13
N GLN A 69 9.91 20.17 -5.76
CA GLN A 69 11.05 20.64 -6.52
C GLN A 69 12.21 19.64 -6.46
N GLU A 70 12.57 19.15 -5.28
CA GLU A 70 13.67 18.19 -5.09
C GLU A 70 13.42 16.86 -5.83
N LEU A 71 12.23 16.29 -5.68
CA LEU A 71 11.84 15.08 -6.39
C LEU A 71 11.64 15.33 -7.88
N GLY A 72 11.28 16.56 -8.26
CA GLY A 72 11.27 17.02 -9.64
C GLY A 72 12.63 16.89 -10.31
N PHE A 73 13.69 17.39 -9.67
CA PHE A 73 15.07 17.25 -10.18
C PHE A 73 15.54 15.80 -10.19
N SER A 74 15.17 15.03 -9.16
CA SER A 74 15.54 13.62 -9.04
C SER A 74 14.61 12.65 -9.78
N ARG A 75 13.63 13.14 -10.56
CA ARG A 75 12.58 12.34 -11.20
C ARG A 75 13.14 11.20 -12.03
N GLN A 76 14.11 11.48 -12.89
CA GLN A 76 14.66 10.49 -13.81
C GLN A 76 15.46 9.42 -13.05
N LYS A 77 16.23 9.82 -12.03
CA LYS A 77 16.96 8.88 -11.15
C LYS A 77 15.99 7.97 -10.40
N LEU A 78 14.91 8.54 -9.88
CA LEU A 78 13.88 7.80 -9.16
C LEU A 78 13.14 6.81 -10.06
N LYS A 79 12.75 7.24 -11.26
CA LYS A 79 12.14 6.37 -12.28
C LYS A 79 13.05 5.18 -12.61
N ASN A 80 14.35 5.43 -12.77
CA ASN A 80 15.31 4.36 -13.06
C ASN A 80 15.43 3.38 -11.88
N LYS A 81 15.45 3.89 -10.63
CA LYS A 81 15.49 3.05 -9.43
C LYS A 81 14.23 2.18 -9.28
N LEU A 82 13.05 2.77 -9.48
CA LEU A 82 11.78 2.04 -9.44
C LEU A 82 11.71 0.94 -10.51
N ASN A 83 12.07 1.25 -11.75
CA ASN A 83 12.13 0.24 -12.82
C ASN A 83 13.21 -0.83 -12.60
N ARG A 84 14.23 -0.58 -11.78
CA ARG A 84 15.21 -1.61 -11.41
C ARG A 84 14.61 -2.64 -10.45
N ILE A 85 13.71 -2.21 -9.56
CA ILE A 85 13.03 -3.08 -8.59
C ILE A 85 11.85 -3.79 -9.25
N LEU A 86 11.00 -3.06 -9.97
CA LEU A 86 9.74 -3.56 -10.55
C LEU A 86 9.92 -4.28 -11.89
N GLY A 87 11.05 -4.08 -12.56
CA GLY A 87 11.29 -4.51 -13.94
C GLY A 87 11.28 -3.34 -14.93
N LYS A 88 12.07 -3.47 -16.00
CA LYS A 88 12.27 -2.39 -16.99
C LYS A 88 10.95 -2.02 -17.67
N GLY A 89 10.59 -0.74 -17.62
CA GLY A 89 9.49 -0.16 -18.39
C GLY A 89 8.13 -0.15 -17.67
N VAL A 90 8.07 -0.59 -16.41
CA VAL A 90 6.86 -0.53 -15.59
C VAL A 90 6.43 0.92 -15.32
N ILE A 91 7.38 1.78 -14.96
CA ILE A 91 7.15 3.22 -14.73
C ILE A 91 7.70 4.01 -15.91
N LYS A 92 6.80 4.61 -16.69
CA LYS A 92 7.11 5.47 -17.85
C LYS A 92 7.34 6.92 -17.44
N ASP A 93 6.53 7.41 -16.50
CA ASP A 93 6.56 8.79 -16.03
C ASP A 93 6.15 8.90 -14.55
N ILE A 94 6.61 9.96 -13.88
CA ILE A 94 6.27 10.26 -12.49
C ILE A 94 5.79 11.71 -12.42
N SER A 95 4.59 11.91 -11.87
CA SER A 95 4.03 13.23 -11.63
C SER A 95 3.93 13.49 -10.13
N PHE A 96 4.33 14.68 -9.70
CA PHE A 96 4.29 15.11 -8.31
C PHE A 96 3.20 16.16 -8.13
N ARG A 97 2.45 16.06 -7.04
CA ARG A 97 1.45 17.05 -6.64
C ARG A 97 1.52 17.28 -5.14
N ILE A 98 1.23 18.51 -4.70
CA ILE A 98 1.11 18.80 -3.28
C ILE A 98 -0.22 18.24 -2.78
N GLY A 99 -0.21 17.54 -1.65
CA GLY A 99 -1.42 16.98 -1.04
C GLY A 99 -1.17 16.43 0.35
N GLN A 100 -2.24 15.98 1.01
CA GLN A 100 -2.14 15.38 2.33
C GLN A 100 -1.37 14.05 2.23
N ILE A 101 -0.41 13.88 3.14
CA ILE A 101 0.31 12.63 3.36
C ILE A 101 -0.01 12.25 4.80
N ALA A 102 -0.38 10.99 5.03
CA ALA A 102 -0.58 10.51 6.39
C ALA A 102 0.75 10.66 7.15
N ASP A 103 0.84 11.64 8.04
CA ASP A 103 2.03 11.88 8.83
C ASP A 103 2.18 10.77 9.87
N ALA A 104 3.38 10.22 10.03
CA ALA A 104 3.68 9.30 11.12
C ALA A 104 3.41 9.95 12.50
N GLU A 105 3.57 11.27 12.63
CA GLU A 105 3.20 12.03 13.83
C GLU A 105 1.68 12.04 14.09
N SER A 106 0.86 11.91 13.04
CA SER A 106 -0.58 11.72 13.21
C SER A 106 -0.90 10.30 13.69
N VAL A 107 -0.12 9.28 13.29
CA VAL A 107 -0.25 7.90 13.77
C VAL A 107 0.20 7.77 15.24
N GLU A 108 1.23 8.49 15.67
CA GLU A 108 1.61 8.58 17.09
C GLU A 108 0.56 9.30 17.95
N LYS A 109 -0.06 10.37 17.44
CA LYS A 109 -1.21 11.01 18.12
C LYS A 109 -2.47 10.13 18.15
N ILE A 110 -2.68 9.27 17.16
CA ILE A 110 -3.74 8.24 17.18
C ILE A 110 -3.41 7.14 18.20
N SER A 111 -2.12 6.83 18.41
CA SER A 111 -1.66 5.81 19.38
C SER A 111 -1.67 6.28 20.84
N GLN A 112 -1.77 7.59 21.09
CA GLN A 112 -1.88 8.20 22.43
C GLN A 112 -3.28 8.74 22.76
N ALA A 113 -4.23 8.68 21.83
CA ALA A 113 -5.64 8.79 22.18
C ALA A 113 -6.05 7.52 22.94
N PRO A 114 -6.91 7.59 23.97
CA PRO A 114 -7.44 6.37 24.59
C PRO A 114 -8.00 5.51 23.47
N SER A 115 -7.46 4.30 23.34
CA SER A 115 -7.94 3.26 22.45
C SER A 115 -9.40 3.03 22.77
N LYS A 116 -10.28 3.75 22.07
CA LYS A 116 -11.68 3.40 22.06
C LYS A 116 -11.73 1.93 21.66
N PRO A 117 -12.38 1.06 22.45
CA PRO A 117 -12.62 -0.31 22.02
C PRO A 117 -13.24 -0.25 20.63
N LEU A 118 -12.79 -1.11 19.73
CA LEU A 118 -13.27 -1.27 18.36
C LEU A 118 -14.73 -0.83 18.27
N SER A 119 -15.01 0.32 17.64
CA SER A 119 -16.39 0.74 17.45
C SER A 119 -17.10 -0.40 16.71
N PRO A 120 -18.26 -0.88 17.19
CA PRO A 120 -18.99 -2.01 16.58
C PRO A 120 -19.30 -1.78 15.09
N GLU A 121 -19.22 -0.52 14.65
CA GLU A 121 -19.36 -0.06 13.27
C GLU A 121 -18.25 -0.57 12.33
N LEU A 122 -17.00 -0.68 12.80
CA LEU A 122 -15.89 -1.15 11.97
C LEU A 122 -15.92 -2.68 11.84
N GLU A 123 -16.23 -3.39 12.92
CA GLU A 123 -16.46 -4.84 12.91
C GLU A 123 -17.64 -5.21 12.01
N GLN A 124 -18.72 -4.41 12.02
CA GLN A 124 -19.83 -4.58 11.09
C GLN A 124 -19.45 -4.27 9.65
N LYS A 125 -18.61 -3.25 9.38
CA LYS A 125 -18.10 -3.00 8.03
C LYS A 125 -17.24 -4.14 7.50
N ILE A 126 -16.35 -4.69 8.33
CA ILE A 126 -15.52 -5.83 7.97
C ILE A 126 -16.41 -7.07 7.74
N ASN A 127 -17.35 -7.35 8.64
CA ASN A 127 -18.28 -8.45 8.47
C ASN A 127 -19.11 -8.29 7.19
N ASN A 128 -19.63 -7.10 6.89
CA ASN A 128 -20.37 -6.83 5.65
C ASN A 128 -19.53 -7.00 4.38
N LEU A 129 -18.26 -6.54 4.38
CA LEU A 129 -17.35 -6.75 3.25
C LEU A 129 -17.01 -8.22 3.03
N LEU A 130 -16.98 -9.01 4.11
CA LEU A 130 -16.76 -10.46 4.07
C LEU A 130 -18.01 -11.24 3.61
N ILE A 131 -19.23 -10.66 3.65
CA ILE A 131 -20.45 -11.30 3.11
C ILE A 131 -20.42 -11.33 1.58
N SER A 132 -19.71 -10.39 0.94
CA SER A 132 -19.61 -10.31 -0.52
C SER A 132 -18.60 -11.29 -1.12
N ILE A 133 -17.86 -12.04 -0.30
CA ILE A 133 -16.93 -13.07 -0.74
C ILE A 133 -17.70 -14.39 -0.72
N GLU A 134 -18.06 -14.89 -1.92
CA GLU A 134 -18.83 -16.13 -2.10
C GLU A 134 -18.08 -17.38 -1.61
N ASP A 135 -16.77 -17.31 -1.48
CA ASP A 135 -15.92 -18.44 -1.10
C ASP A 135 -15.71 -18.51 0.44
N PRO A 136 -16.30 -19.52 1.13
CA PRO A 136 -16.26 -19.63 2.57
C PRO A 136 -14.87 -19.96 3.12
N GLU A 137 -14.02 -20.63 2.34
CA GLU A 137 -12.63 -20.92 2.73
C GLU A 137 -11.81 -19.63 2.78
N LEU A 138 -11.96 -18.79 1.74
CA LEU A 138 -11.25 -17.53 1.64
C LEU A 138 -11.68 -16.54 2.73
N ARG A 139 -12.96 -16.55 3.10
CA ARG A 139 -13.51 -15.72 4.19
C ARG A 139 -12.89 -16.07 5.54
N ALA A 140 -12.71 -17.36 5.82
CA ALA A 140 -12.11 -17.82 7.07
C ALA A 140 -10.64 -17.42 7.20
N GLU A 141 -9.89 -17.55 6.09
CA GLU A 141 -8.47 -17.17 6.04
C GLU A 141 -8.27 -15.64 6.11
N LEU A 142 -9.09 -14.84 5.43
CA LEU A 142 -8.95 -13.38 5.52
C LEU A 142 -9.27 -12.86 6.93
N LYS A 143 -10.24 -13.48 7.60
CA LYS A 143 -10.66 -13.13 8.96
C LYS A 143 -9.57 -13.43 9.99
N SER A 144 -8.90 -14.57 9.88
CA SER A 144 -7.80 -14.92 10.78
C SER A 144 -6.61 -13.97 10.60
N LEU A 145 -6.31 -13.53 9.38
CA LEU A 145 -5.22 -12.60 9.09
C LEU A 145 -5.49 -11.18 9.61
N ILE A 146 -6.70 -10.63 9.42
CA ILE A 146 -7.07 -9.30 9.95
C ILE A 146 -7.00 -9.29 11.48
N LEU A 147 -7.38 -10.40 12.13
CA LEU A 147 -7.33 -10.52 13.59
C LEU A 147 -5.89 -10.59 14.13
N VAL A 148 -4.97 -11.23 13.38
CA VAL A 148 -3.55 -11.37 13.76
C VAL A 148 -2.79 -10.05 13.57
N ILE A 149 -3.10 -9.29 12.53
CA ILE A 149 -2.43 -8.00 12.25
C ILE A 149 -2.92 -6.91 13.23
N SER A 150 -4.14 -7.02 13.76
CA SER A 150 -4.69 -6.06 14.73
C SER A 150 -4.17 -6.23 16.17
N GLN A 151 -3.42 -7.29 16.48
CA GLN A 151 -2.92 -7.58 17.83
C GLN A 151 -1.40 -7.39 17.99
N LYS A 152 -0.74 -6.76 17.02
CA LYS A 152 0.69 -6.47 17.07
C LYS A 152 0.97 -5.01 16.79
#